data_AF-A0A7J4EQY6-F1
#
_entry.id   AF-A0A7J4EQY6-F1
#
_cell.length_a   1.000
_cell.length_b   1.000
_cell.length_c   1.000
_cell.angle_alpha   90.00
_cell.angle_beta   90.00
_cell.angle_gamma   90.00
#
_symmetry.space_group_name_H-M   'P 1'
#
loop_
_entity.id
_entity.type
_entity.pdbx_description
1 polymer ?
#
loop_
_entity_poly.entity_id
_entity_poly.type
_entity_poly.pdbx_seq_one_letter_code
_entity_poly.pdbx_strand_id
1 'polypeptide(L)'
;MAIEIGVKTKERPRLEDLEVNDTLHISTENMEDMLVVFKGSPNEYLMKQKGGHPILYHKININRTINLLAERYDLIYMVTREENK
;
A
#
# COMPACT_ATOMS: atom_id res chain seq x y z
N MET A 1 -9.28 -14.01 8.28
CA MET A 1 -9.77 -14.02 6.89
C MET A 1 -9.85 -12.57 6.49
N ALA A 2 -8.87 -12.07 5.75
CA ALA A 2 -8.94 -10.72 5.18
C ALA A 2 -10.03 -10.73 4.11
N ILE A 3 -11.00 -9.84 4.23
CA ILE A 3 -11.99 -9.64 3.18
C ILE A 3 -11.34 -8.67 2.19
N GLU A 4 -11.12 -9.09 0.94
CA GLU A 4 -10.68 -8.19 -0.13
C GLU A 4 -11.86 -7.27 -0.51
N ILE A 5 -12.05 -6.18 0.25
CA ILE A 5 -13.06 -5.14 -0.01
C ILE A 5 -12.42 -3.96 -0.78
N GLY A 6 -11.46 -4.23 -1.65
CA GLY A 6 -10.73 -3.18 -2.37
C GLY A 6 -11.12 -3.10 -3.83
N VAL A 7 -11.66 -1.97 -4.27
CA VAL A 7 -11.79 -1.68 -5.72
C VAL A 7 -10.41 -1.32 -6.26
N LYS A 8 -9.91 -2.08 -7.24
CA LYS A 8 -8.67 -1.74 -7.96
C LYS A 8 -8.86 -0.44 -8.73
N THR A 9 -7.91 0.49 -8.61
CA THR A 9 -7.95 1.80 -9.29
C THR A 9 -6.56 2.19 -9.81
N LYS A 10 -6.52 3.01 -10.86
CA LYS A 10 -5.29 3.67 -11.35
C LYS A 10 -5.04 5.00 -10.66
N GLU A 11 -6.03 5.52 -9.93
CA GLU A 11 -5.87 6.74 -9.15
C GLU A 11 -5.21 6.42 -7.82
N ARG A 12 -4.10 7.11 -7.54
CA ARG A 12 -3.33 6.89 -6.32
C ARG A 12 -4.06 7.41 -5.08
N PRO A 13 -4.34 6.56 -4.07
CA PRO A 13 -4.82 7.01 -2.78
C PRO A 13 -3.76 7.83 -2.04
N ARG A 14 -4.18 8.85 -1.28
CA ARG A 14 -3.25 9.56 -0.39
C ARG A 14 -3.04 8.70 0.85
N LEU A 15 -1.79 8.61 1.32
CA LEU A 15 -1.48 7.86 2.54
C LEU A 15 -2.21 8.43 3.78
N GLU A 16 -2.58 9.71 3.75
CA GLU A 16 -3.35 10.38 4.81
C GLU A 16 -4.80 9.91 4.88
N ASP A 17 -5.34 9.39 3.77
CA ASP A 17 -6.72 8.91 3.69
C ASP A 17 -6.83 7.46 4.19
N LEU A 18 -5.70 6.81 4.49
CA LEU A 18 -5.66 5.45 5.04
C LEU A 18 -5.99 5.48 6.54
N GLU A 19 -6.97 4.69 6.93
CA GLU A 19 -7.31 4.48 8.33
C GLU A 19 -6.42 3.40 8.96
N VAL A 20 -6.38 3.35 10.29
CA VAL A 20 -5.63 2.31 11.00
C VAL A 20 -6.19 0.93 10.62
N ASN A 21 -5.29 -0.01 10.35
CA ASN A 21 -5.52 -1.34 9.79
C ASN A 21 -5.82 -1.40 8.28
N ASP A 22 -5.73 -0.27 7.57
CA ASP A 22 -5.74 -0.30 6.10
C ASP A 22 -4.40 -0.82 5.55
N THR A 23 -4.51 -1.57 4.46
CA THR A 23 -3.41 -2.02 3.63
C THR A 23 -3.59 -1.49 2.22
N LEU A 24 -2.67 -0.64 1.78
CA LEU A 24 -2.55 -0.22 0.40
C LEU A 24 -1.64 -1.20 -0.35
N HIS A 25 -2.24 -1.95 -1.26
CA HIS A 25 -1.58 -2.81 -2.22
C HIS A 25 -1.26 -2.01 -3.48
N ILE A 26 -0.03 -2.13 -3.96
CA ILE A 26 0.44 -1.49 -5.18
C ILE A 26 1.00 -2.59 -6.08
N SER A 27 0.37 -2.71 -7.24
CA SER A 27 0.62 -3.74 -8.23
C SER A 27 0.80 -3.13 -9.62
N THR A 28 1.09 -3.98 -10.59
CA THR A 28 0.96 -3.69 -12.02
C THR A 28 0.09 -4.80 -12.63
N GLU A 29 -0.33 -4.65 -13.88
CA GLU A 29 -1.06 -5.72 -14.62
C GLU A 29 -0.31 -7.07 -14.60
N ASN A 30 1.02 -7.04 -14.54
CA ASN A 30 1.87 -8.24 -14.64
C ASN A 30 2.48 -8.68 -13.30
N MET A 31 2.30 -7.89 -12.23
CA MET A 31 2.96 -8.14 -10.94
C MET A 31 2.07 -7.68 -9.79
N GLU A 32 1.47 -8.66 -9.12
CA GLU A 32 0.75 -8.44 -7.87
C GLU A 32 1.71 -8.19 -6.70
N ASP A 33 1.25 -7.33 -5.77
CA ASP A 33 1.89 -6.97 -4.51
C ASP A 33 3.36 -6.59 -4.65
N MET A 34 3.64 -5.73 -5.64
CA MET A 34 4.97 -5.17 -5.84
C MET A 34 5.42 -4.36 -4.62
N LEU A 35 4.50 -3.58 -4.05
CA LEU A 35 4.67 -2.84 -2.81
C LEU A 35 3.38 -2.90 -2.00
N VAL A 36 3.49 -3.21 -0.71
CA VAL A 36 2.38 -3.21 0.24
C VAL A 36 2.69 -2.23 1.35
N VAL A 37 1.74 -1.37 1.67
CA VAL A 37 1.84 -0.36 2.74
C VAL A 37 0.72 -0.59 3.74
N PHE A 38 1.06 -0.91 4.98
CA PHE A 38 0.10 -1.14 6.06
C PHE A 38 0.12 0.02 7.07
N LYS A 39 -1.07 0.53 7.42
CA LYS A 39 -1.26 1.57 8.42
C LYS A 39 -1.44 0.95 9.81
N GLY A 40 -0.35 0.71 10.53
CA GLY A 40 -0.41 0.07 11.85
C GLY A 40 -0.86 0.98 13.00
N SER A 41 -0.59 2.29 12.91
CA SER A 41 -0.99 3.27 13.91
C SER A 41 -1.21 4.64 13.26
N PRO A 42 -1.79 5.65 13.93
CA PRO A 42 -2.05 6.96 13.32
C PRO A 42 -0.82 7.62 12.69
N ASN A 43 0.38 7.38 13.21
CA ASN A 43 1.62 8.01 12.74
C ASN A 43 2.61 7.06 12.05
N GLU A 44 2.32 5.76 12.04
CA GLU A 44 3.26 4.75 11.54
C GLU A 44 2.70 4.01 10.32
N TYR A 45 3.63 3.59 9.47
CA TYR A 45 3.36 2.80 8.29
C TYR A 45 4.42 1.71 8.19
N LEU A 46 3.99 0.49 7.93
CA LEU A 46 4.88 -0.59 7.53
C LEU A 46 4.86 -0.69 6.01
N MET A 47 6.02 -0.85 5.40
CA MET A 47 6.14 -1.07 3.96
C MET A 47 6.86 -2.39 3.70
N LYS A 48 6.33 -3.17 2.77
CA LYS A 48 6.90 -4.44 2.33
C LYS A 48 6.98 -4.44 0.80
N GLN A 49 8.18 -4.65 0.27
CA GLN A 49 8.36 -4.95 -1.16
C GLN A 49 8.17 -6.45 -1.41
N LYS A 50 7.81 -6.84 -2.63
CA LYS A 50 7.68 -8.25 -3.01
C LYS A 50 8.93 -9.05 -2.62
N GLY A 51 8.75 -10.11 -1.82
CA GLY A 51 9.84 -10.96 -1.31
C GLY A 51 10.67 -10.38 -0.15
N GLY A 52 10.38 -9.16 0.31
CA GLY A 52 11.03 -8.52 1.45
C GLY A 52 10.29 -8.71 2.78
N HIS A 53 10.92 -8.24 3.85
CA HIS A 53 10.28 -8.15 5.17
C HIS A 53 9.57 -6.80 5.34
N PRO A 54 8.46 -6.73 6.11
CA PRO A 54 7.86 -5.46 6.49
C PRO A 54 8.85 -4.65 7.33
N ILE A 55 9.06 -3.39 6.94
CA ILE A 55 9.93 -2.46 7.67
C ILE A 55 9.13 -1.20 7.98
N LEU A 56 9.38 -0.60 9.13
CA LEU A 56 8.79 0.68 9.52
C LEU A 56 9.36 1.81 8.65
N TYR A 57 8.49 2.57 8.00
CA TYR A 57 8.90 3.73 7.20
C TYR A 57 8.11 4.98 7.57
N HIS A 58 8.80 6.12 7.51
CA HIS A 58 8.12 7.41 7.52
C HIS A 58 7.37 7.62 6.20
N LYS A 59 6.20 8.27 6.30
CA LYS A 59 5.33 8.64 5.16
C LYS A 59 6.08 9.27 3.98
N ILE A 60 7.08 10.12 4.24
CA ILE A 60 7.87 10.77 3.18
C ILE A 60 8.64 9.76 2.31
N ASN A 61 9.21 8.73 2.93
CA ASN A 61 9.98 7.70 2.24
C ASN A 61 9.07 6.77 1.44
N ILE A 62 7.88 6.48 1.97
CA ILE A 62 6.87 5.70 1.25
C ILE A 62 6.40 6.47 0.02
N ASN A 63 6.03 7.76 0.19
CA ASN A 63 5.60 8.58 -0.93
C ASN A 63 6.65 8.68 -2.05
N ARG A 64 7.93 8.84 -1.66
CA ARG A 64 9.05 8.83 -2.62
C ARG A 64 9.16 7.51 -3.36
N THR A 65 9.05 6.39 -2.66
CA THR A 65 9.09 5.05 -3.26
C THR A 65 7.96 4.87 -4.27
N ILE A 66 6.73 5.25 -3.92
CA ILE A 66 5.58 5.14 -4.82
C ILE A 66 5.76 6.03 -6.05
N ASN A 67 6.28 7.25 -5.91
CA ASN A 67 6.58 8.13 -7.05
C ASN A 67 7.58 7.48 -8.01
N LEU A 68 8.68 6.94 -7.48
CA LEU A 68 9.71 6.29 -8.31
C LEU A 68 9.18 5.04 -9.04
N LEU A 69 8.22 4.34 -8.43
CA LEU A 69 7.53 3.22 -9.08
C LEU A 69 6.57 3.71 -10.16
N ALA A 70 5.80 4.77 -9.89
CA ALA A 70 4.86 5.35 -10.86
C ALA A 70 5.55 5.92 -12.11
N GLU A 71 6.80 6.39 -11.98
CA GLU A 71 7.62 6.82 -13.13
C GLU A 71 8.02 5.67 -14.06
N ARG A 72 8.00 4.43 -13.57
CA ARG A 72 8.53 3.26 -14.28
C ARG A 72 7.46 2.25 -14.69
N TYR A 73 6.32 2.27 -14.00
CA TYR A 73 5.29 1.24 -14.11
C TYR A 73 3.89 1.85 -14.10
N ASP A 74 2.98 1.22 -14.84
CA ASP A 74 1.55 1.49 -14.76
C ASP A 74 0.98 0.86 -13.48
N LEU A 75 0.94 1.67 -12.41
CA LEU A 75 0.54 1.20 -11.09
C LEU A 75 -0.98 1.03 -10.97
N ILE A 76 -1.36 -0.02 -10.27
CA ILE A 76 -2.72 -0.33 -9.82
C ILE A 76 -2.72 -0.33 -8.31
N TYR A 77 -3.67 0.38 -7.72
CA TYR A 77 -3.82 0.54 -6.29
C TYR A 77 -5.07 -0.20 -5.81
N MET A 78 -4.98 -0.80 -4.65
CA MET A 78 -6.12 -1.41 -3.97
C MET A 78 -5.96 -1.22 -2.48
N VAL A 79 -6.97 -0.67 -1.82
CA VAL A 79 -6.99 -0.56 -0.35
C VAL A 79 -7.85 -1.69 0.19
N THR A 80 -7.29 -2.49 1.09
CA THR A 80 -8.02 -3.50 1.85
C THR A 80 -7.95 -3.14 3.32
N ARG A 81 -8.88 -3.66 4.11
CA ARG A 81 -8.92 -3.45 5.55
C ARG A 81 -9.08 -4.78 6.25
N GLU A 82 -8.25 -5.03 7.25
CA GLU A 82 -8.55 -6.11 8.19
C GLU A 82 -9.65 -5.63 9.15
N GLU A 83 -10.86 -6.16 9.00
CA GLU A 83 -11.87 -6.00 10.04
C GLU A 83 -11.39 -6.72 11.31
N ASN A 84 -11.13 -5.94 12.35
CA ASN A 84 -10.96 -6.46 13.71
C ASN A 84 -12.23 -7.23 14.07
N LYS A 85 -12.13 -8.56 14.15
CA LYS A 85 -13.12 -9.40 14.84
C LYS A 85 -13.02 -9.21 16.35
#